data_AF-A0A7Y6DXC5-F1
#
_entry.id   AF-A0A7Y6DXC5-F1
#
_cell.length_a   1.000
_cell.length_b   1.000
_cell.length_c   1.000
_cell.angle_alpha   90.00
_cell.angle_beta   90.00
_cell.angle_gamma   90.00
#
_symmetry.space_group_name_H-M   'P 1'
#
loop_
_entity.id
_entity.type
_entity.pdbx_description
1 polymer ?
#
loop_
_entity_poly.entity_id
_entity_poly.type
_entity_poly.pdbx_seq_one_letter_code
_entity_poly.pdbx_strand_id
1 'polypeptide(L)'
;MNPPAAVPTTAGVRQLDVLVVGSSNVCRSLAAERLVRDRLGAGGGVAVTSAGTRTEPGERVPELLSELLTGAGLGTDAHHARELTAEIIASADLVLTTTRSERATVVRQVPAAVGRTFTLRELARVAGSLGPAALPEGDVAARLSALVRAAPARRGPTAPADPADDDLLDPAALGKGAYQRSFDQVRAAVDAIAWAVLSNPSQPVPAPPEPVVAPVRPSHRLRNAAIAVLGSFLLLIVVATCGALLVAGVLDSRVDRFPDPFAGLTDRPAPFASGPGEAAPVTILVLGSTDDVRTEDTEDWAAAAAQTDVVMLAHVSADRSSAQVVAMPPDLWVEVPGTGPGTLRSAFAAGGPPGAVETVEHLTDVRLDHVALTDSETFARVTQELGGVYLDLESDLVVNGRVAAAAGERRLSGEQALAWVRGTGADDLARAERSAVWLRAILDRLGDSDVRGNPITWLRLLGVVSGSVAVDESFDRAEMVGLLTSIRALGPGEVEVVGAPTTVSAAGEQPVLVPDAVPFGTLMDALRADTLDEHLDAGG
;
A
#
# COMPACT_ATOMS: atom_id res chain seq x y z
N MET A 1 33.36 0.62 74.45
CA MET A 1 32.65 -0.13 73.40
C MET A 1 31.47 0.74 72.98
N ASN A 2 31.68 1.64 72.02
CA ASN A 2 30.65 2.51 71.46
C ASN A 2 30.26 1.95 70.09
N PRO A 3 28.97 1.87 69.74
CA PRO A 3 28.56 1.41 68.42
C PRO A 3 28.89 2.48 67.36
N PRO A 4 29.16 2.09 66.11
CA PRO A 4 29.48 3.02 65.05
C PRO A 4 28.25 3.81 64.60
N ALA A 5 28.47 5.07 64.25
CA ALA A 5 27.47 6.00 63.75
C ALA A 5 26.83 5.51 62.44
N ALA A 6 25.50 5.56 62.38
CA ALA A 6 24.74 5.30 61.16
C ALA A 6 24.98 6.42 60.13
N VAL A 7 25.42 6.04 58.93
CA VAL A 7 25.45 6.90 57.75
C VAL A 7 23.99 7.14 57.32
N PRO A 8 23.54 8.39 57.13
CA PRO A 8 22.20 8.64 56.60
C PRO A 8 22.18 8.26 55.12
N THR A 9 21.43 7.19 54.77
CA THR A 9 21.12 6.87 53.38
C THR A 9 19.99 7.79 52.94
N THR A 10 20.32 8.84 52.19
CA THR A 10 19.31 9.63 51.46
C THR A 10 18.72 8.72 50.38
N ALA A 11 17.55 8.15 50.64
CA ALA A 11 16.78 7.45 49.61
C ALA A 11 16.39 8.48 48.54
N GLY A 12 17.13 8.52 47.44
CA GLY A 12 16.83 9.37 46.29
C GLY A 12 15.48 8.99 45.71
N VAL A 13 14.60 9.98 45.54
CA VAL A 13 13.35 9.82 44.79
C VAL A 13 13.72 9.37 43.37
N ARG A 14 13.27 8.19 42.96
CA ARG A 14 13.55 7.65 41.63
C ARG A 14 12.81 8.50 40.60
N GLN A 15 13.56 9.18 39.75
CA GLN A 15 13.03 9.93 38.62
C GLN A 15 12.41 8.97 37.60
N LEU A 16 11.23 9.31 37.08
CA LEU A 16 10.53 8.54 36.07
C LEU A 16 10.81 9.11 34.67
N ASP A 17 11.32 8.28 33.78
CA ASP A 17 11.75 8.70 32.44
C ASP A 17 10.64 8.51 31.40
N VAL A 18 10.16 9.61 30.81
CA VAL A 18 9.15 9.64 29.75
C VAL A 18 9.81 9.97 28.42
N LEU A 19 9.64 9.09 27.45
CA LEU A 19 10.06 9.31 26.06
C LEU A 19 8.85 9.59 25.18
N VAL A 20 8.89 10.69 24.44
CA VAL A 20 7.90 11.02 23.41
C VAL A 20 8.46 10.76 22.02
N VAL A 21 7.81 9.91 21.24
CA VAL A 21 8.27 9.48 19.91
C VAL A 21 7.36 10.03 18.82
N GLY A 22 7.94 10.63 17.79
CA GLY A 22 7.25 11.03 16.57
C GLY A 22 8.05 10.66 15.33
N SER A 23 7.60 11.09 14.15
CA SER A 23 8.35 10.89 12.90
C SER A 23 9.66 11.69 12.87
N SER A 24 9.60 13.01 12.67
CA SER A 24 10.79 13.86 12.47
C SER A 24 11.33 14.56 13.73
N ASN A 25 10.69 14.36 14.87
CA ASN A 25 11.08 15.00 16.14
C ASN A 25 11.11 16.53 16.16
N VAL A 26 10.51 17.22 15.19
CA VAL A 26 10.43 18.70 15.18
C VAL A 26 8.99 19.23 15.30
N CYS A 27 8.00 18.34 15.31
CA CYS A 27 6.58 18.72 15.29
C CYS A 27 5.77 18.16 16.48
N ARG A 28 4.88 17.18 16.24
CA ARG A 28 3.97 16.61 17.26
C ARG A 28 4.68 16.11 18.52
N SER A 29 5.78 15.39 18.37
CA SER A 29 6.52 14.82 19.51
C SER A 29 7.26 15.90 20.31
N LEU A 30 7.74 16.96 19.65
CA LEU A 30 8.29 18.14 20.34
C LEU A 30 7.18 18.86 21.13
N ALA A 31 6.02 19.11 20.50
CA ALA A 31 4.89 19.75 21.17
C ALA A 31 4.44 18.97 22.41
N ALA A 32 4.30 17.65 22.27
CA ALA A 32 3.94 16.75 23.35
C ALA A 32 5.02 16.73 24.44
N GLU A 33 6.31 16.69 24.10
CA GLU A 33 7.40 16.77 25.08
C GLU A 33 7.30 18.03 25.93
N ARG A 34 7.13 19.21 25.30
CA ARG A 34 7.08 20.49 26.00
C ARG A 34 5.87 20.58 26.92
N LEU A 35 4.71 20.15 26.45
CA LEU A 35 3.48 20.14 27.23
C LEU A 35 3.54 19.12 28.39
N VAL A 36 4.06 17.91 28.17
CA VAL A 36 4.20 16.91 29.24
C VAL A 36 5.21 17.40 30.28
N ARG A 37 6.33 18.01 29.87
CA ARG A 37 7.32 18.58 30.79
C ARG A 37 6.73 19.72 31.62
N ASP A 38 5.98 20.62 30.99
CA ASP A 38 5.31 21.73 31.67
C ASP A 38 4.30 21.23 32.71
N ARG A 39 3.43 20.29 32.33
CA ARG A 39 2.35 19.82 33.20
C ARG A 39 2.80 18.84 34.27
N LEU A 40 3.70 17.91 33.94
CA LEU A 40 4.09 16.81 34.83
C LEU A 40 5.51 16.92 35.39
N GLY A 41 6.37 17.73 34.77
CA GLY A 41 7.79 17.84 35.15
C GLY A 41 8.09 18.85 36.27
N ALA A 42 7.17 19.77 36.58
CA ALA A 42 7.40 20.87 37.54
C ALA A 42 7.77 20.40 38.97
N GLY A 43 7.41 19.17 39.36
CA GLY A 43 7.71 18.59 40.67
C GLY A 43 9.05 17.85 40.80
N GLY A 44 9.88 17.81 39.74
CA GLY A 44 11.22 17.22 39.78
C GLY A 44 11.31 15.68 39.76
N GLY A 45 10.16 14.97 39.69
CA GLY A 45 10.10 13.51 39.66
C GLY A 45 9.93 12.87 38.28
N VAL A 46 9.71 13.67 37.22
CA VAL A 46 9.47 13.18 35.85
C VAL A 46 10.44 13.85 34.89
N ALA A 47 11.32 13.06 34.27
CA ALA A 47 12.11 13.50 33.13
C ALA A 47 11.33 13.25 31.84
N VAL A 48 11.33 14.22 30.93
CA VAL A 48 10.67 14.09 29.64
C VAL A 48 11.69 14.38 28.55
N THR A 49 11.81 13.47 27.58
CA THR A 49 12.64 13.67 26.38
C THR A 49 11.86 13.22 25.15
N SER A 50 12.31 13.60 23.95
CA SER A 50 11.72 13.13 22.70
C SER A 50 12.76 12.60 21.72
N ALA A 51 12.28 11.82 20.74
CA ALA A 51 13.07 11.30 19.64
C ALA A 51 12.19 11.06 18.40
N GLY A 52 12.83 10.87 17.25
CA GLY A 52 12.20 10.69 15.95
C GLY A 52 12.50 9.33 15.33
N THR A 53 11.51 8.68 14.74
CA THR A 53 11.74 7.41 14.00
C THR A 53 12.41 7.63 12.65
N ARG A 54 12.34 8.85 12.10
CA ARG A 54 12.94 9.27 10.82
C ARG A 54 13.29 10.76 10.91
N THR A 55 14.48 11.08 11.38
CA THR A 55 14.95 12.46 11.53
C THR A 55 15.89 12.86 10.40
N GLU A 56 15.77 14.07 9.86
CA GLU A 56 16.73 14.60 8.90
C GLU A 56 17.75 15.53 9.60
N PRO A 57 19.06 15.45 9.26
CA PRO A 57 20.07 16.36 9.81
C PRO A 57 19.75 17.82 9.50
N GLY A 58 19.66 18.65 10.53
CA GLY A 58 19.43 20.09 10.39
C GLY A 58 17.96 20.50 10.21
N GLU A 59 17.02 19.56 10.33
CA GLU A 59 15.59 19.86 10.31
C GLU A 59 15.21 20.85 11.42
N ARG A 60 14.51 21.93 11.04
CA ARG A 60 14.16 23.03 11.96
C ARG A 60 12.72 22.89 12.44
N VAL A 61 12.47 23.38 13.66
CA VAL A 61 11.10 23.50 14.18
C VAL A 61 10.29 24.44 13.27
N PRO A 62 9.14 23.99 12.73
CA PRO A 62 8.31 24.83 11.88
C PRO A 62 7.85 26.10 12.60
N GLU A 63 7.92 27.25 11.93
CA GLU A 63 7.58 28.57 12.52
C GLU A 63 6.19 28.59 13.16
N LEU A 64 5.20 27.98 12.49
CA LEU A 64 3.84 27.87 13.00
C LEU A 64 3.75 27.11 14.32
N LEU A 65 4.57 26.07 14.52
CA LEU A 65 4.60 25.36 15.79
C LEU A 65 5.31 26.21 16.86
N SER A 66 6.40 26.90 16.50
CA SER A 66 7.10 27.80 17.40
C SER A 66 6.19 28.92 17.91
N GLU A 67 5.35 29.49 17.05
CA GLU A 67 4.31 30.47 17.43
C GLU A 67 3.31 29.88 18.43
N LEU A 68 2.81 28.66 18.19
CA LEU A 68 1.85 27.99 19.07
C LEU A 68 2.44 27.64 20.43
N LEU A 69 3.68 27.16 20.47
CA LEU A 69 4.40 26.87 21.71
C LEU A 69 4.67 28.17 22.49
N THR A 70 5.14 29.22 21.81
CA THR A 70 5.37 30.53 22.44
C THR A 70 4.06 31.11 22.98
N GLY A 71 2.96 31.00 22.23
CA GLY A 71 1.63 31.42 22.67
C GLY A 71 1.13 30.65 23.90
N ALA A 72 1.61 29.43 24.12
CA ALA A 72 1.36 28.64 25.32
C ALA A 72 2.39 28.89 26.45
N GLY A 73 3.34 29.82 26.27
CA GLY A 73 4.40 30.11 27.23
C GLY A 73 5.57 29.12 27.23
N LEU A 74 5.70 28.30 26.17
CA LEU A 74 6.70 27.24 26.04
C LEU A 74 7.76 27.62 25.01
N GLY A 75 9.03 27.44 25.35
CA GLY A 75 10.15 27.74 24.46
C GLY A 75 10.50 26.59 23.50
N THR A 76 10.98 26.95 22.30
CA THR A 76 11.58 26.05 21.30
C THR A 76 13.10 26.15 21.22
N ASP A 77 13.67 27.15 21.89
CA ASP A 77 15.07 27.54 21.73
C ASP A 77 15.96 26.44 22.32
N ALA A 78 16.88 25.92 21.52
CA ALA A 78 17.76 24.76 21.79
C ALA A 78 17.18 23.35 21.53
N HIS A 79 16.04 23.20 20.86
CA HIS A 79 15.64 21.86 20.39
C HIS A 79 16.42 21.43 19.14
N HIS A 80 16.92 20.20 19.15
CA HIS A 80 17.51 19.54 17.99
C HIS A 80 16.85 18.18 17.81
N ALA A 81 16.49 17.85 16.57
CA ALA A 81 15.94 16.53 16.24
C ALA A 81 16.95 15.45 16.65
N ARG A 82 16.48 14.46 17.41
CA ARG A 82 17.27 13.33 17.88
C ARG A 82 16.66 12.04 17.33
N GLU A 83 17.49 11.23 16.70
CA GLU A 83 17.06 9.93 16.17
C GLU A 83 16.73 8.95 17.31
N LEU A 84 15.71 8.12 17.09
CA LEU A 84 15.27 7.10 18.03
C LEU A 84 16.19 5.87 17.94
N THR A 85 16.72 5.44 19.08
CA THR A 85 17.53 4.23 19.19
C THR A 85 16.92 3.25 20.20
N ALA A 86 17.27 1.96 20.07
CA ALA A 86 16.85 0.93 21.01
C ALA A 86 17.29 1.24 22.46
N GLU A 87 18.45 1.87 22.64
CA GLU A 87 18.97 2.28 23.96
C GLU A 87 18.08 3.37 24.60
N ILE A 88 17.66 4.37 23.82
CA ILE A 88 16.75 5.43 24.28
C ILE A 88 15.37 4.83 24.65
N ILE A 89 14.90 3.84 23.89
CA ILE A 89 13.64 3.13 24.21
C ILE A 89 13.80 2.29 25.48
N ALA A 90 14.93 1.59 25.64
CA ALA A 90 15.19 0.69 26.76
C ALA A 90 15.25 1.44 28.10
N SER A 91 15.78 2.66 28.12
CA SER A 91 15.94 3.47 29.34
C SER A 91 14.66 4.15 29.81
N ALA A 92 13.65 4.33 28.97
CA ALA A 92 12.40 4.99 29.35
C ALA A 92 11.50 4.12 30.23
N ASP A 93 10.88 4.69 31.27
CA ASP A 93 9.82 4.01 32.06
C ASP A 93 8.45 4.08 31.36
N LEU A 94 8.24 5.10 30.51
CA LEU A 94 7.04 5.30 29.70
C LEU A 94 7.41 5.81 28.30
N VAL A 95 6.84 5.21 27.26
CA VAL A 95 6.96 5.67 25.87
C VAL A 95 5.60 6.11 25.32
N LEU A 96 5.52 7.36 24.87
CA LEU A 96 4.34 7.97 24.26
C LEU A 96 4.61 8.22 22.79
N THR A 97 3.86 7.59 21.89
CA THR A 97 4.00 7.80 20.45
C THR A 97 2.91 8.72 19.91
N THR A 98 3.19 9.41 18.79
CA THR A 98 2.19 10.28 18.17
C THR A 98 1.22 9.52 17.27
N THR A 99 1.61 8.33 16.80
CA THR A 99 0.77 7.40 16.03
C THR A 99 0.96 5.93 16.46
N ARG A 100 0.04 5.07 16.02
CA ARG A 100 0.09 3.61 16.16
C ARG A 100 1.23 2.99 15.33
N SER A 101 1.54 3.57 14.16
CA SER A 101 2.68 3.12 13.34
C SER A 101 4.01 3.33 14.08
N GLU A 102 4.18 4.48 14.73
CA GLU A 102 5.35 4.75 15.58
C GLU A 102 5.39 3.84 16.81
N ARG A 103 4.24 3.54 17.43
CA ARG A 103 4.14 2.54 18.50
C ARG A 103 4.61 1.17 18.04
N ALA A 104 4.20 0.74 16.84
CA ALA A 104 4.65 -0.50 16.25
C ALA A 104 6.17 -0.48 16.00
N THR A 105 6.74 0.64 15.55
CA THR A 105 8.21 0.80 15.40
C THR A 105 8.95 0.64 16.73
N VAL A 106 8.48 1.29 17.80
CA VAL A 106 9.07 1.16 19.15
C VAL A 106 9.05 -0.29 19.62
N VAL A 107 7.91 -0.98 19.49
CA VAL A 107 7.75 -2.37 19.94
C VAL A 107 8.55 -3.34 19.07
N ARG A 108 8.71 -3.09 17.75
CA ARG A 108 9.58 -3.90 16.89
C ARG A 108 11.05 -3.79 17.30
N GLN A 109 11.53 -2.59 17.66
CA GLN A 109 12.91 -2.41 18.11
C GLN A 109 13.15 -2.97 19.51
N VAL A 110 12.20 -2.78 20.43
CA VAL A 110 12.30 -3.28 21.82
C VAL A 110 10.97 -3.94 22.21
N PRO A 111 10.79 -5.25 21.93
CA PRO A 111 9.54 -5.96 22.23
C PRO A 111 9.13 -5.91 23.72
N ALA A 112 10.12 -5.89 24.62
CA ALA A 112 9.90 -5.77 26.06
C ALA A 112 9.22 -4.45 26.49
N ALA A 113 9.20 -3.42 25.63
CA ALA A 113 8.57 -2.13 25.92
C ALA A 113 7.04 -2.14 25.75
N VAL A 114 6.43 -3.20 25.20
CA VAL A 114 4.98 -3.26 24.85
C VAL A 114 4.01 -2.85 25.98
N GLY A 115 4.37 -3.17 27.23
CA GLY A 115 3.57 -2.84 28.43
C GLY A 115 3.67 -1.38 28.87
N ARG A 116 4.68 -0.65 28.39
CA ARG A 116 4.95 0.76 28.72
C ARG A 116 4.93 1.70 27.52
N THR A 117 4.52 1.21 26.34
CA THR A 117 4.41 2.02 25.11
C THR A 117 2.95 2.20 24.69
N PHE A 118 2.49 3.44 24.60
CA PHE A 118 1.11 3.81 24.23
C PHE A 118 1.14 4.92 23.20
N THR A 119 0.10 5.06 22.36
CA THR A 119 -0.08 6.36 21.70
C THR A 119 -0.51 7.40 22.73
N LEU A 120 -0.21 8.67 22.48
CA LEU A 120 -0.57 9.74 23.41
C LEU A 120 -2.09 9.79 23.67
N ARG A 121 -2.89 9.59 22.62
CA ARG A 121 -4.36 9.58 22.69
C ARG A 121 -4.92 8.34 23.37
N GLU A 122 -4.29 7.18 23.15
CA GLU A 122 -4.63 5.92 23.85
C GLU A 122 -4.47 6.11 25.37
N LEU A 123 -3.30 6.60 25.82
CA LEU A 123 -3.07 6.79 27.25
C LEU A 123 -3.97 7.87 27.85
N ALA A 124 -4.24 8.96 27.14
CA ALA A 124 -5.17 10.01 27.56
C ALA A 124 -6.59 9.48 27.79
N ARG A 125 -7.06 8.63 26.89
CA ARG A 125 -8.38 7.99 26.99
C ARG A 125 -8.46 7.02 28.17
N VAL A 126 -7.42 6.21 28.36
CA VAL A 126 -7.29 5.32 29.53
C VAL A 126 -7.29 6.13 30.83
N ALA A 127 -6.48 7.20 30.90
CA ALA A 127 -6.38 8.09 32.05
C ALA A 127 -7.73 8.75 32.38
N GLY A 128 -8.45 9.24 31.37
CA GLY A 128 -9.79 9.80 31.51
C GLY A 128 -10.81 8.78 32.06
N SER A 129 -10.72 7.53 31.63
CA SER A 129 -11.62 6.46 32.10
C SER A 129 -11.35 6.01 33.54
N LEU A 130 -10.08 6.01 33.96
CA LEU A 130 -9.67 5.63 35.31
C LEU A 130 -10.00 6.74 36.30
N GLY A 131 -9.71 7.98 35.90
CA GLY A 131 -9.84 9.15 36.76
C GLY A 131 -8.82 9.19 37.90
N PRO A 132 -8.71 10.33 38.59
CA PRO A 132 -7.69 10.55 39.62
C PRO A 132 -7.89 9.70 40.87
N ALA A 133 -9.13 9.31 41.19
CA ALA A 133 -9.46 8.49 42.36
C ALA A 133 -9.01 7.03 42.25
N ALA A 134 -8.79 6.53 41.03
CA ALA A 134 -8.29 5.18 40.81
C ALA A 134 -6.77 5.06 40.96
N LEU A 135 -6.05 6.19 41.04
CA LEU A 135 -4.60 6.24 41.21
C LEU A 135 -4.23 6.45 42.69
N PRO A 136 -3.15 5.81 43.18
CA PRO A 136 -2.74 5.90 44.58
C PRO A 136 -2.34 7.32 44.96
N GLU A 137 -2.47 7.68 46.24
CA GLU A 137 -1.85 8.91 46.75
C GLU A 137 -0.32 8.84 46.59
N GLY A 138 0.30 9.98 46.29
CA GLY A 138 1.74 10.05 46.05
C GLY A 138 2.13 11.22 45.16
N ASP A 139 3.42 11.31 44.88
CA ASP A 139 3.94 12.28 43.92
C ASP A 139 3.53 11.95 42.47
N VAL A 140 3.82 12.88 41.56
CA VAL A 140 3.47 12.76 40.13
C VAL A 140 4.09 11.49 39.53
N ALA A 141 5.32 11.14 39.90
CA ALA A 141 6.03 9.98 39.39
C ALA A 141 5.37 8.67 39.83
N ALA A 142 4.98 8.55 41.10
CA ALA A 142 4.26 7.39 41.63
C ALA A 142 2.89 7.22 40.98
N ARG A 143 2.15 8.32 40.81
CA ARG A 143 0.82 8.32 40.17
C ARG A 143 0.90 7.98 38.69
N LEU A 144 1.87 8.52 37.95
CA LEU A 144 2.11 8.18 36.55
C LEU A 144 2.57 6.72 36.40
N SER A 145 3.45 6.22 37.28
CA SER A 145 3.84 4.80 37.34
C SER A 145 2.64 3.88 37.55
N ALA A 146 1.70 4.27 38.41
CA ALA A 146 0.48 3.50 38.66
C ALA A 146 -0.44 3.49 37.43
N LEU A 147 -0.59 4.63 36.75
CA LEU A 147 -1.34 4.72 35.49
C LEU A 147 -0.73 3.79 34.42
N VAL A 148 0.59 3.83 34.24
CA VAL A 148 1.29 2.98 33.26
C VAL A 148 1.11 1.49 33.56
N ARG A 149 1.15 1.09 34.83
CA ARG A 149 0.90 -0.31 35.23
C ARG A 149 -0.55 -0.74 35.02
N ALA A 150 -1.51 0.15 35.23
CA ALA A 150 -2.93 -0.15 35.08
C ALA A 150 -3.41 -0.11 33.61
N ALA A 151 -2.74 0.66 32.76
CA ALA A 151 -3.19 0.96 31.41
C ALA A 151 -3.34 -0.26 30.47
N PRO A 152 -2.45 -1.27 30.47
CA PRO A 152 -2.58 -2.44 29.59
C PRO A 152 -3.91 -3.19 29.77
N ALA A 153 -4.41 -3.29 31.01
CA ALA A 153 -5.68 -3.95 31.32
C ALA A 153 -6.91 -3.14 30.88
N ARG A 154 -6.75 -1.85 30.59
CA ARG A 154 -7.82 -0.95 30.15
C ARG A 154 -7.87 -0.75 28.63
N ARG A 155 -6.83 -1.16 27.89
CA ARG A 155 -6.74 -0.99 26.42
C ARG A 155 -7.97 -1.49 25.66
N GLY A 156 -8.43 -2.71 25.95
CA GLY A 156 -9.61 -3.28 25.30
C GLY A 156 -10.91 -2.53 25.65
N PRO A 157 -11.27 -2.41 26.94
CA PRO A 157 -12.49 -1.72 27.37
C PRO A 157 -12.58 -0.25 26.97
N THR A 158 -11.43 0.43 26.80
CA THR A 158 -11.38 1.83 26.37
C THR A 158 -11.00 1.97 24.90
N ALA A 159 -10.97 0.90 24.10
CA ALA A 159 -10.60 1.02 22.70
C ALA A 159 -11.54 2.02 21.97
N PRO A 160 -11.01 2.89 21.09
CA PRO A 160 -11.87 3.73 20.27
C PRO A 160 -12.71 2.90 19.31
N ALA A 161 -13.83 3.48 18.86
CA ALA A 161 -14.65 2.86 17.82
C ALA A 161 -13.89 2.80 16.48
N ASP A 162 -13.12 3.83 16.15
CA ASP A 162 -12.17 3.84 15.05
C ASP A 162 -10.73 3.80 15.60
N PRO A 163 -9.93 2.77 15.29
CA PRO A 163 -8.53 2.71 15.67
C PRO A 163 -7.70 3.94 15.25
N ALA A 164 -8.08 4.63 14.16
CA ALA A 164 -7.42 5.88 13.72
C ALA A 164 -7.60 7.04 14.71
N ASP A 165 -8.58 6.98 15.63
CA ASP A 165 -8.75 7.97 16.69
C ASP A 165 -7.60 7.97 17.71
N ASP A 166 -6.69 7.00 17.66
CA ASP A 166 -5.47 6.97 18.48
C ASP A 166 -4.26 7.64 17.81
N ASP A 167 -4.38 8.04 16.53
CA ASP A 167 -3.35 8.75 15.77
C ASP A 167 -3.52 10.26 15.88
N LEU A 168 -2.44 10.99 16.16
CA LEU A 168 -2.43 12.46 16.08
C LEU A 168 -2.33 12.91 14.63
N LEU A 169 -3.15 13.89 14.26
CA LEU A 169 -3.15 14.50 12.93
C LEU A 169 -1.74 14.99 12.55
N ASP A 170 -1.21 14.60 11.38
CA ASP A 170 0.04 15.15 10.87
C ASP A 170 -0.20 16.51 10.22
N PRO A 171 0.32 17.63 10.78
CA PRO A 171 0.08 18.94 10.21
C PRO A 171 0.93 19.22 8.97
N ALA A 172 2.04 18.49 8.74
CA ALA A 172 2.97 18.76 7.64
C ALA A 172 2.33 18.56 6.25
N ALA A 173 1.32 17.69 6.15
CA ALA A 173 0.65 17.35 4.90
C ALA A 173 -0.59 18.24 4.57
N LEU A 174 -1.02 19.12 5.48
CA LEU A 174 -2.38 19.69 5.45
C LEU A 174 -2.47 21.22 5.69
N GLY A 175 -1.34 21.93 5.67
CA GLY A 175 -1.29 23.40 5.71
C GLY A 175 -1.54 24.06 7.08
N LYS A 176 -1.63 25.41 7.11
CA LYS A 176 -1.61 26.22 8.36
C LYS A 176 -2.68 25.84 9.39
N GLY A 177 -3.92 25.59 8.97
CA GLY A 177 -5.01 25.19 9.87
C GLY A 177 -4.82 23.82 10.52
N ALA A 178 -3.96 22.96 9.96
CA ALA A 178 -3.68 21.65 10.51
C ALA A 178 -2.73 21.72 11.72
N TYR A 179 -1.80 22.69 11.77
CA TYR A 179 -0.91 22.89 12.91
C TYR A 179 -1.68 23.19 14.19
N GLN A 180 -2.65 24.11 14.14
CA GLN A 180 -3.52 24.43 15.28
C GLN A 180 -4.29 23.19 15.76
N ARG A 181 -4.94 22.47 14.84
CA ARG A 181 -5.72 21.27 15.20
C ARG A 181 -4.85 20.17 15.78
N SER A 182 -3.67 19.93 15.20
CA SER A 182 -2.70 18.97 15.74
C SER A 182 -2.24 19.37 17.14
N PHE A 183 -1.93 20.65 17.35
CA PHE A 183 -1.51 21.16 18.65
C PHE A 183 -2.61 21.03 19.70
N ASP A 184 -3.87 21.35 19.34
CA ASP A 184 -5.02 21.17 20.22
C ASP A 184 -5.27 19.70 20.58
N GLN A 185 -5.05 18.76 19.64
CA GLN A 185 -5.13 17.34 19.93
C GLN A 185 -4.05 16.89 20.92
N VAL A 186 -2.81 17.34 20.74
CA VAL A 186 -1.70 17.06 21.68
C VAL A 186 -2.04 17.62 23.05
N ARG A 187 -2.44 18.90 23.12
CA ARG A 187 -2.79 19.59 24.36
C ARG A 187 -3.92 18.89 25.10
N ALA A 188 -5.01 18.56 24.42
CA ALA A 188 -6.14 17.86 25.03
C ALA A 188 -5.74 16.49 25.60
N ALA A 189 -4.88 15.74 24.89
CA ALA A 189 -4.39 14.45 25.37
C ALA A 189 -3.50 14.59 26.61
N VAL A 190 -2.56 15.55 26.60
CA VAL A 190 -1.70 15.84 27.76
C VAL A 190 -2.53 16.33 28.94
N ASP A 191 -3.52 17.20 28.71
CA ASP A 191 -4.42 17.73 29.74
C ASP A 191 -5.21 16.61 30.42
N ALA A 192 -5.69 15.62 29.67
CA ALA A 192 -6.41 14.47 30.22
C ALA A 192 -5.50 13.58 31.09
N ILE A 193 -4.25 13.35 30.65
CA ILE A 193 -3.26 12.60 31.45
C ILE A 193 -2.93 13.39 32.73
N ALA A 194 -2.67 14.69 32.59
CA ALA A 194 -2.36 15.58 33.72
C ALA A 194 -3.52 15.67 34.69
N TRP A 195 -4.77 15.73 34.23
CA TRP A 195 -5.94 15.71 35.09
C TRP A 195 -6.01 14.44 35.95
N ALA A 196 -5.76 13.26 35.37
CA ALA A 196 -5.77 12.02 36.14
C ALA A 196 -4.62 11.97 37.16
N VAL A 197 -3.43 12.44 36.76
CA VAL A 197 -2.21 12.32 37.58
C VAL A 197 -2.10 13.42 38.64
N LEU A 198 -2.50 14.66 38.37
CA LEU A 198 -2.30 15.81 39.26
C LEU A 198 -3.50 16.08 40.18
N SER A 199 -4.71 15.68 39.79
CA SER A 199 -5.90 15.97 40.61
C SER A 199 -5.89 15.14 41.90
N ASN A 200 -6.12 15.81 43.02
CA ASN A 200 -6.18 15.19 44.33
C ASN A 200 -7.55 14.49 44.51
N PRO A 201 -7.62 13.19 44.88
CA PRO A 201 -8.88 12.45 45.05
C PRO A 201 -9.86 13.08 46.07
N SER A 202 -9.39 13.97 46.94
CA SER A 202 -10.17 14.58 48.04
C SER A 202 -10.89 15.88 47.67
N GLN A 203 -10.71 16.43 46.46
CA GLN A 203 -11.50 17.60 46.03
C GLN A 203 -12.85 17.17 45.44
N PRO A 204 -13.98 17.65 45.97
CA PRO A 204 -15.27 17.41 45.35
C PRO A 204 -15.29 18.06 43.96
N VAL A 205 -15.66 17.27 42.96
CA VAL A 205 -15.90 17.72 41.58
C VAL A 205 -16.84 18.94 41.65
N PRO A 206 -16.51 20.10 41.05
CA PRO A 206 -17.47 21.18 40.95
C PRO A 206 -18.67 20.64 40.16
N ALA A 207 -19.86 20.71 40.76
CA ALA A 207 -21.07 20.21 40.14
C ALA A 207 -21.21 20.81 38.73
N PRO A 208 -21.46 19.99 37.69
CA PRO A 208 -21.78 20.53 36.38
C PRO A 208 -22.98 21.47 36.53
N PRO A 209 -23.03 22.61 35.82
CA PRO A 209 -24.16 23.52 35.92
C PRO A 209 -25.47 22.75 35.68
N GLU A 210 -26.46 22.98 36.53
CA GLU A 210 -27.75 22.27 36.48
C GLU A 210 -28.33 22.35 35.06
N PRO A 211 -28.72 21.20 34.47
CA PRO A 211 -29.48 21.24 33.23
C PRO A 211 -30.84 21.86 33.54
N VAL A 212 -31.13 22.99 32.91
CA VAL A 212 -32.50 23.50 32.76
C VAL A 212 -33.33 22.36 32.16
N VAL A 213 -34.19 21.75 32.98
CA VAL A 213 -35.10 20.69 32.55
C VAL A 213 -36.19 21.31 31.68
N ALA A 214 -35.97 21.30 30.37
CA ALA A 214 -37.05 21.40 29.40
C ALA A 214 -37.86 20.08 29.43
N PRO A 215 -39.19 20.12 29.24
CA PRO A 215 -40.03 18.92 29.33
C PRO A 215 -39.57 17.83 28.36
N VAL A 216 -39.43 16.61 28.86
CA VAL A 216 -39.06 15.41 28.08
C VAL A 216 -40.19 15.11 27.09
N ARG A 217 -39.95 15.45 25.81
CA ARG A 217 -40.69 14.86 24.68
C ARG A 217 -40.18 13.43 24.46
N PRO A 218 -41.05 12.46 24.09
CA PRO A 218 -40.66 11.06 23.91
C PRO A 218 -39.47 10.97 22.95
N SER A 219 -38.39 10.33 23.41
CA SER A 219 -37.09 10.43 22.77
C SER A 219 -37.05 9.69 21.44
N HIS A 220 -37.04 10.43 20.34
CA HIS A 220 -36.66 9.92 19.01
C HIS A 220 -35.18 9.47 18.94
N ARG A 221 -34.46 9.28 20.06
CA ARG A 221 -33.00 9.03 20.07
C ARG A 221 -32.62 7.64 19.53
N LEU A 222 -33.38 6.60 19.87
CA LEU A 222 -33.21 5.27 19.25
C LEU A 222 -33.60 5.29 17.77
N ARG A 223 -34.66 6.04 17.41
CA ARG A 223 -35.05 6.26 16.02
C ARG A 223 -33.97 7.01 15.24
N ASN A 224 -33.37 8.05 15.82
CA ASN A 224 -32.34 8.88 15.20
C ASN A 224 -31.00 8.15 15.11
N ALA A 225 -30.66 7.28 16.08
CA ALA A 225 -29.51 6.39 16.00
C ALA A 225 -29.72 5.30 14.93
N ALA A 226 -30.91 4.70 14.86
CA ALA A 226 -31.26 3.76 13.79
C ALA A 226 -31.27 4.44 12.41
N ILE A 227 -31.76 5.68 12.31
CA ILE A 227 -31.70 6.49 11.09
C ILE A 227 -30.26 6.87 10.74
N ALA A 228 -29.40 7.14 11.73
CA ALA A 228 -27.98 7.45 11.49
C ALA A 228 -27.21 6.20 11.01
N VAL A 229 -27.41 5.04 11.64
CA VAL A 229 -26.81 3.77 11.21
C VAL A 229 -27.33 3.36 9.83
N LEU A 230 -28.65 3.43 9.62
CA LEU A 230 -29.25 3.16 8.31
C LEU A 230 -28.77 4.17 7.26
N GLY A 231 -28.62 5.45 7.63
CA GLY A 231 -28.11 6.51 6.77
C GLY A 231 -26.64 6.33 6.40
N SER A 232 -25.79 5.93 7.35
CA SER A 232 -24.38 5.58 7.09
C SER A 232 -24.24 4.33 6.24
N PHE A 233 -25.08 3.31 6.48
CA PHE A 233 -25.13 2.10 5.67
C PHE A 233 -25.64 2.41 4.25
N LEU A 234 -26.69 3.21 4.11
CA LEU A 234 -27.21 3.66 2.82
C LEU A 234 -26.19 4.56 2.10
N LEU A 235 -25.46 5.40 2.81
CA LEU A 235 -24.36 6.20 2.25
C LEU A 235 -23.21 5.31 1.78
N LEU A 236 -22.84 4.27 2.53
CA LEU A 236 -21.84 3.28 2.11
C LEU A 236 -22.30 2.54 0.86
N ILE A 237 -23.56 2.12 0.80
CA ILE A 237 -24.15 1.51 -0.40
C ILE A 237 -24.15 2.50 -1.55
N VAL A 238 -24.55 3.76 -1.33
CA VAL A 238 -24.56 4.78 -2.38
C VAL A 238 -23.14 5.11 -2.85
N VAL A 239 -22.15 5.18 -1.96
CA VAL A 239 -20.74 5.40 -2.32
C VAL A 239 -20.15 4.19 -3.05
N ALA A 240 -20.44 2.97 -2.60
CA ALA A 240 -20.01 1.75 -3.27
C ALA A 240 -20.69 1.57 -4.62
N THR A 241 -21.99 1.85 -4.71
CA THR A 241 -22.80 1.78 -5.94
C THR A 241 -22.40 2.90 -6.89
N CYS A 242 -22.22 4.12 -6.41
CA CYS A 242 -21.72 5.24 -7.22
C CYS A 242 -20.30 4.96 -7.68
N GLY A 243 -19.43 4.42 -6.82
CA GLY A 243 -18.09 3.96 -7.19
C GLY A 243 -18.13 2.88 -8.26
N ALA A 244 -18.96 1.85 -8.09
CA ALA A 244 -19.16 0.79 -9.07
C ALA A 244 -19.73 1.33 -10.39
N LEU A 245 -20.70 2.24 -10.35
CA LEU A 245 -21.28 2.90 -11.52
C LEU A 245 -20.28 3.84 -12.20
N LEU A 246 -19.40 4.50 -11.45
CA LEU A 246 -18.32 5.33 -11.98
C LEU A 246 -17.27 4.46 -12.68
N VAL A 247 -16.82 3.38 -12.04
CA VAL A 247 -15.88 2.42 -12.65
C VAL A 247 -16.51 1.80 -13.89
N ALA A 248 -17.73 1.30 -13.78
CA ALA A 248 -18.48 0.74 -14.90
C ALA A 248 -18.66 1.79 -16.02
N GLY A 249 -18.98 3.03 -15.68
CA GLY A 249 -19.11 4.15 -16.61
C GLY A 249 -17.80 4.46 -17.33
N VAL A 250 -16.68 4.55 -16.59
CA VAL A 250 -15.34 4.79 -17.14
C VAL A 250 -14.92 3.67 -18.08
N LEU A 251 -15.12 2.40 -17.69
CA LEU A 251 -14.79 1.24 -18.52
C LEU A 251 -15.55 1.27 -19.85
N ASP A 252 -16.87 1.43 -19.80
CA ASP A 252 -17.73 1.33 -20.99
C ASP A 252 -17.61 2.53 -21.95
N SER A 253 -17.21 3.70 -21.44
CA SER A 253 -17.10 4.91 -22.26
C SER A 253 -15.72 5.09 -22.89
N ARG A 254 -14.71 4.30 -22.49
CA ARG A 254 -13.30 4.52 -22.85
C ARG A 254 -12.58 3.30 -23.38
N VAL A 255 -13.02 2.09 -23.00
CA VAL A 255 -12.46 0.84 -23.49
C VAL A 255 -12.98 0.61 -24.89
N ASP A 256 -12.06 0.51 -25.85
CA ASP A 256 -12.41 0.15 -27.21
C ASP A 256 -12.67 -1.37 -27.27
N ARG A 257 -13.53 -1.80 -28.20
CA ARG A 257 -13.83 -3.22 -28.39
C ARG A 257 -13.55 -3.63 -29.81
N PHE A 258 -13.05 -4.86 -29.98
CA PHE A 258 -12.88 -5.50 -31.27
C PHE A 258 -13.69 -6.80 -31.34
N PRO A 259 -14.04 -7.28 -32.55
CA PRO A 259 -14.87 -8.47 -32.72
C PRO A 259 -14.34 -9.68 -31.97
N ASP A 260 -15.25 -10.55 -31.52
CA ASP A 260 -14.91 -11.79 -30.82
C ASP A 260 -13.84 -12.61 -31.57
N PRO A 261 -12.60 -12.71 -31.04
CA PRO A 261 -11.50 -13.38 -31.70
C PRO A 261 -11.67 -14.90 -31.72
N PHE A 262 -12.63 -15.43 -30.96
CA PHE A 262 -12.84 -16.86 -30.78
C PHE A 262 -13.92 -17.44 -31.70
N ALA A 263 -14.80 -16.60 -32.28
CA ALA A 263 -16.00 -17.03 -32.98
C ALA A 263 -15.73 -17.99 -34.17
N GLY A 264 -14.56 -17.89 -34.80
CA GLY A 264 -14.16 -18.72 -35.94
C GLY A 264 -13.30 -19.95 -35.59
N LEU A 265 -12.88 -20.08 -34.33
CA LEU A 265 -11.93 -21.11 -33.90
C LEU A 265 -12.67 -22.40 -33.51
N THR A 266 -12.31 -23.51 -34.16
CA THR A 266 -13.02 -24.80 -34.00
C THR A 266 -12.25 -25.85 -33.23
N ASP A 267 -10.91 -25.80 -33.25
CA ASP A 267 -10.01 -26.75 -32.57
C ASP A 267 -9.36 -26.08 -31.36
N ARG A 268 -10.16 -25.80 -30.34
CA ARG A 268 -9.72 -25.10 -29.13
C ARG A 268 -9.51 -26.11 -27.98
N PRO A 269 -8.53 -25.88 -27.09
CA PRO A 269 -8.37 -26.66 -25.87
C PRO A 269 -9.65 -26.75 -25.05
N ALA A 270 -9.80 -27.82 -24.28
CA ALA A 270 -10.94 -27.95 -23.38
C ALA A 270 -10.92 -26.84 -22.31
N PRO A 271 -12.07 -26.26 -21.94
CA PRO A 271 -12.11 -25.31 -20.84
C PRO A 271 -11.72 -25.98 -19.52
N PHE A 272 -11.24 -25.18 -18.58
CA PHE A 272 -10.89 -25.64 -17.23
C PHE A 272 -12.08 -26.36 -16.57
N ALA A 273 -11.80 -27.53 -15.99
CA ALA A 273 -12.80 -28.27 -15.25
C ALA A 273 -13.16 -27.52 -13.96
N SER A 274 -14.42 -27.12 -13.82
CA SER A 274 -14.93 -26.41 -12.64
C SER A 274 -16.17 -27.11 -12.09
N GLY A 275 -16.25 -27.23 -10.77
CA GLY A 275 -17.41 -27.81 -10.09
C GLY A 275 -18.65 -26.91 -10.18
N PRO A 276 -19.87 -27.45 -9.97
CA PRO A 276 -21.08 -26.63 -9.99
C PRO A 276 -21.04 -25.51 -8.94
N GLY A 277 -20.96 -24.26 -9.40
CA GLY A 277 -20.90 -23.07 -8.53
C GLY A 277 -19.49 -22.63 -8.13
N GLU A 278 -18.45 -23.31 -8.62
CA GLU A 278 -17.07 -22.86 -8.53
C GLU A 278 -16.74 -21.97 -9.73
N ALA A 279 -15.94 -20.92 -9.50
CA ALA A 279 -15.45 -20.09 -10.59
C ALA A 279 -14.35 -20.85 -11.34
N ALA A 280 -14.34 -20.77 -12.66
CA ALA A 280 -13.22 -21.28 -13.45
C ALA A 280 -12.03 -20.30 -13.36
N PRO A 281 -10.79 -20.80 -13.52
CA PRO A 281 -9.64 -19.95 -13.83
C PRO A 281 -9.94 -19.10 -15.07
N VAL A 282 -9.36 -17.90 -15.12
CA VAL A 282 -9.52 -16.98 -16.26
C VAL A 282 -8.15 -16.72 -16.86
N THR A 283 -7.98 -16.99 -18.14
CA THR A 283 -6.73 -16.75 -18.88
C THR A 283 -6.95 -15.69 -19.95
N ILE A 284 -6.21 -14.59 -19.86
CA ILE A 284 -6.29 -13.46 -20.77
C ILE A 284 -4.98 -13.36 -21.56
N LEU A 285 -5.08 -13.36 -22.88
CA LEU A 285 -3.95 -13.05 -23.76
C LEU A 285 -3.80 -11.54 -23.88
N VAL A 286 -2.64 -11.01 -23.49
CA VAL A 286 -2.32 -9.59 -23.59
C VAL A 286 -1.29 -9.38 -24.70
N LEU A 287 -1.64 -8.54 -25.67
CA LEU A 287 -0.77 -8.16 -26.79
C LEU A 287 -0.45 -6.67 -26.67
N GLY A 288 0.84 -6.34 -26.57
CA GLY A 288 1.33 -4.96 -26.48
C GLY A 288 2.00 -4.52 -27.78
N SER A 289 1.67 -3.32 -28.25
CA SER A 289 2.27 -2.67 -29.43
C SER A 289 3.01 -1.37 -29.06
N THR A 290 3.99 -0.97 -29.88
CA THR A 290 4.70 0.31 -29.68
C THR A 290 3.91 1.55 -30.06
N ASP A 291 3.04 1.46 -31.07
CA ASP A 291 2.12 2.53 -31.46
C ASP A 291 0.69 2.20 -31.03
N ASP A 292 -0.11 3.26 -30.92
CA ASP A 292 -1.53 3.19 -30.61
C ASP A 292 -2.27 2.36 -31.67
N VAL A 293 -2.64 1.13 -31.32
CA VAL A 293 -3.43 0.21 -32.17
C VAL A 293 -4.86 0.75 -32.38
N ARG A 294 -5.23 1.87 -31.74
CA ARG A 294 -6.57 2.48 -31.76
C ARG A 294 -6.89 3.29 -33.03
N THR A 295 -6.03 3.31 -34.05
CA THR A 295 -6.29 4.15 -35.23
C THR A 295 -7.17 3.47 -36.29
N GLU A 296 -8.45 3.83 -36.25
CA GLU A 296 -9.36 4.04 -37.40
C GLU A 296 -9.52 2.91 -38.42
N ASP A 297 -10.68 2.23 -38.40
CA ASP A 297 -11.36 1.53 -39.51
C ASP A 297 -10.52 0.59 -40.42
N THR A 298 -9.30 0.25 -40.04
CA THR A 298 -8.42 -0.58 -40.83
C THR A 298 -8.00 -1.78 -40.00
N GLU A 299 -8.53 -2.93 -40.40
CA GLU A 299 -8.08 -4.28 -40.05
C GLU A 299 -6.62 -4.54 -40.51
N ASP A 300 -5.74 -3.54 -40.43
CA ASP A 300 -4.32 -3.66 -40.76
C ASP A 300 -3.55 -4.22 -39.56
N TRP A 301 -3.93 -5.44 -39.19
CA TRP A 301 -3.26 -6.23 -38.17
C TRP A 301 -1.79 -6.45 -38.50
N ALA A 302 -1.39 -6.41 -39.77
CA ALA A 302 -0.01 -6.52 -40.17
C ALA A 302 0.82 -5.31 -39.68
N ALA A 303 0.29 -4.09 -39.77
CA ALA A 303 0.93 -2.90 -39.22
C ALA A 303 0.99 -2.91 -37.69
N ALA A 304 -0.10 -3.32 -37.01
CA ALA A 304 -0.13 -3.46 -35.56
C ALA A 304 0.82 -4.56 -35.06
N ALA A 305 0.92 -5.67 -35.78
CA ALA A 305 1.78 -6.78 -35.43
C ALA A 305 3.26 -6.50 -35.63
N ALA A 306 3.63 -5.74 -36.67
CA ALA A 306 5.01 -5.29 -36.86
C ALA A 306 5.57 -4.53 -35.65
N GLN A 307 4.67 -3.99 -34.82
CA GLN A 307 4.96 -3.20 -33.63
C GLN A 307 4.74 -3.95 -32.32
N THR A 308 4.33 -5.23 -32.38
CA THR A 308 4.11 -6.04 -31.19
C THR A 308 5.44 -6.33 -30.49
N ASP A 309 5.58 -5.77 -29.30
CA ASP A 309 6.77 -5.86 -28.45
C ASP A 309 6.53 -6.65 -27.16
N VAL A 310 5.27 -6.99 -26.87
CA VAL A 310 4.86 -7.76 -25.69
C VAL A 310 3.80 -8.79 -26.06
N VAL A 311 4.03 -10.05 -25.66
CA VAL A 311 3.00 -11.10 -25.63
C VAL A 311 2.99 -11.69 -24.23
N MET A 312 1.85 -11.67 -23.55
CA MET A 312 1.73 -12.16 -22.17
C MET A 312 0.46 -13.00 -22.00
N LEU A 313 0.54 -14.05 -21.17
CA LEU A 313 -0.62 -14.76 -20.64
C LEU A 313 -0.84 -14.32 -19.21
N ALA A 314 -1.94 -13.64 -18.94
CA ALA A 314 -2.37 -13.30 -17.59
C ALA A 314 -3.41 -14.33 -17.14
N HIS A 315 -3.05 -15.14 -16.15
CA HIS A 315 -3.87 -16.18 -15.58
C HIS A 315 -4.31 -15.80 -14.17
N VAL A 316 -5.58 -15.99 -13.86
CA VAL A 316 -6.16 -15.79 -12.54
C VAL A 316 -6.74 -17.11 -12.08
N SER A 317 -6.25 -17.61 -10.95
CA SER A 317 -6.64 -18.91 -10.38
C SER A 317 -8.14 -19.01 -10.10
N ALA A 318 -8.69 -20.23 -10.11
CA ALA A 318 -10.11 -20.48 -9.86
C ALA A 318 -10.60 -19.86 -8.54
N ASP A 319 -9.78 -19.98 -7.49
CA ASP A 319 -10.10 -19.51 -6.14
C ASP A 319 -9.84 -18.01 -5.94
N ARG A 320 -9.26 -17.34 -6.95
CA ARG A 320 -8.91 -15.91 -6.96
C ARG A 320 -7.90 -15.54 -5.87
N SER A 321 -7.09 -16.51 -5.43
CA SER A 321 -6.06 -16.30 -4.42
C SER A 321 -4.71 -15.89 -5.01
N SER A 322 -4.46 -16.24 -6.28
CA SER A 322 -3.21 -15.94 -6.99
C SER A 322 -3.46 -15.49 -8.45
N ALA A 323 -2.51 -14.76 -9.02
CA ALA A 323 -2.49 -14.43 -10.45
C ALA A 323 -1.07 -14.54 -11.01
N GLN A 324 -0.93 -15.07 -12.22
CA GLN A 324 0.37 -15.30 -12.84
C GLN A 324 0.41 -14.65 -14.22
N VAL A 325 1.55 -14.06 -14.58
CA VAL A 325 1.79 -13.49 -15.90
C VAL A 325 2.98 -14.18 -16.55
N VAL A 326 2.73 -14.93 -17.62
CA VAL A 326 3.79 -15.56 -18.41
C VAL A 326 4.11 -14.68 -19.62
N ALA A 327 5.27 -14.03 -19.61
CA ALA A 327 5.75 -13.19 -20.70
C ALA A 327 6.46 -14.05 -21.77
N MET A 328 5.95 -13.99 -22.99
CA MET A 328 6.49 -14.70 -24.16
C MET A 328 7.16 -13.71 -25.12
N PRO A 329 8.37 -14.02 -25.62
CA PRO A 329 9.00 -13.20 -26.66
C PRO A 329 8.16 -13.20 -27.95
N PRO A 330 7.90 -12.04 -28.58
CA PRO A 330 7.11 -11.98 -29.81
C PRO A 330 7.75 -12.73 -31.00
N ASP A 331 9.08 -12.84 -31.02
CA ASP A 331 9.84 -13.59 -32.03
C ASP A 331 10.07 -15.07 -31.66
N LEU A 332 9.34 -15.57 -30.65
CA LEU A 332 9.34 -17.00 -30.32
C LEU A 332 8.84 -17.81 -31.52
N TRP A 333 9.70 -18.70 -32.02
CA TRP A 333 9.46 -19.52 -33.18
C TRP A 333 8.64 -20.75 -32.82
N VAL A 334 7.47 -20.87 -33.45
CA VAL A 334 6.42 -21.84 -33.12
C VAL A 334 5.74 -22.33 -34.39
N GLU A 335 4.91 -23.37 -34.25
CA GLU A 335 4.02 -23.79 -35.33
C GLU A 335 2.77 -22.89 -35.33
N VAL A 336 2.53 -22.18 -36.44
CA VAL A 336 1.36 -21.32 -36.61
C VAL A 336 0.30 -22.10 -37.39
N PRO A 337 -0.86 -22.41 -36.79
CA PRO A 337 -1.93 -23.12 -37.46
C PRO A 337 -2.29 -22.49 -38.82
N GLY A 338 -2.44 -23.34 -39.84
CA GLY A 338 -2.80 -22.92 -41.20
C GLY A 338 -1.67 -22.31 -42.05
N THR A 339 -0.59 -21.80 -41.45
CA THR A 339 0.53 -21.16 -42.19
C THR A 339 1.88 -21.85 -42.04
N GLY A 340 2.06 -22.70 -41.02
CA GLY A 340 3.28 -23.47 -40.77
C GLY A 340 4.22 -22.79 -39.78
N PRO A 341 5.52 -23.11 -39.79
CA PRO A 341 6.49 -22.51 -38.88
C PRO A 341 6.60 -20.99 -39.03
N GLY A 342 6.51 -20.26 -37.92
CA GLY A 342 6.59 -18.80 -37.87
C GLY A 342 6.85 -18.28 -36.45
N THR A 343 6.62 -17.00 -36.22
CA THR A 343 6.69 -16.38 -34.87
C THR A 343 5.32 -15.98 -34.35
N LEU A 344 5.18 -15.80 -33.02
CA LEU A 344 3.97 -15.24 -32.42
C LEU A 344 3.59 -13.89 -33.05
N ARG A 345 4.57 -13.03 -33.33
CA ARG A 345 4.39 -11.78 -34.05
C ARG A 345 3.80 -12.00 -35.44
N SER A 346 4.34 -12.97 -36.20
CA SER A 346 3.86 -13.26 -37.55
C SER A 346 2.45 -13.85 -37.57
N ALA A 347 2.09 -14.63 -36.54
CA ALA A 347 0.73 -15.16 -36.38
C ALA A 347 -0.28 -14.03 -36.19
N PHE A 348 0.04 -13.08 -35.31
CA PHE A 348 -0.78 -11.88 -35.12
C PHE A 348 -0.83 -11.02 -36.40
N ALA A 349 0.29 -10.88 -37.13
CA ALA A 349 0.35 -10.11 -38.37
C ALA A 349 -0.53 -10.70 -39.48
N ALA A 350 -0.56 -12.03 -39.59
CA ALA A 350 -1.28 -12.73 -40.64
C ALA A 350 -2.77 -12.91 -40.32
N GLY A 351 -3.11 -13.18 -39.06
CA GLY A 351 -4.45 -13.58 -38.64
C GLY A 351 -5.13 -12.65 -37.64
N GLY A 352 -4.52 -11.52 -37.28
CA GLY A 352 -5.03 -10.62 -36.24
C GLY A 352 -5.17 -11.32 -34.88
N PRO A 353 -6.05 -10.82 -34.00
CA PRO A 353 -6.33 -11.44 -32.71
C PRO A 353 -6.72 -12.93 -32.80
N PRO A 354 -7.57 -13.39 -33.75
CA PRO A 354 -7.84 -14.82 -33.92
C PRO A 354 -6.60 -15.67 -34.19
N GLY A 355 -5.70 -15.22 -35.08
CA GLY A 355 -4.47 -15.95 -35.40
C GLY A 355 -3.50 -16.03 -34.22
N ALA A 356 -3.41 -14.97 -33.41
CA ALA A 356 -2.62 -14.97 -32.18
C ALA A 356 -3.20 -15.95 -31.14
N VAL A 357 -4.52 -15.92 -30.93
CA VAL A 357 -5.23 -16.86 -30.04
C VAL A 357 -4.98 -18.29 -30.47
N GLU A 358 -5.24 -18.63 -31.73
CA GLU A 358 -5.12 -19.99 -32.25
C GLU A 358 -3.69 -20.52 -32.08
N THR A 359 -2.69 -19.68 -32.35
CA THR A 359 -1.27 -20.05 -32.20
C THR A 359 -0.87 -20.26 -30.74
N VAL A 360 -1.32 -19.37 -29.84
CA VAL A 360 -0.99 -19.49 -28.41
C VAL A 360 -1.73 -20.67 -27.77
N GLU A 361 -3.00 -20.90 -28.12
CA GLU A 361 -3.75 -22.09 -27.69
C GLU A 361 -3.09 -23.36 -28.22
N HIS A 362 -2.60 -23.38 -29.47
CA HIS A 362 -1.89 -24.54 -30.02
C HIS A 362 -0.54 -24.80 -29.34
N LEU A 363 0.20 -23.72 -29.03
CA LEU A 363 1.50 -23.80 -28.37
C LEU A 363 1.40 -24.29 -26.92
N THR A 364 0.41 -23.78 -26.19
CA THR A 364 0.32 -23.96 -24.73
C THR A 364 -0.70 -25.02 -24.33
N ASP A 365 -1.67 -25.30 -25.21
CA ASP A 365 -2.86 -26.12 -24.94
C ASP A 365 -3.65 -25.61 -23.72
N VAL A 366 -3.53 -24.32 -23.43
CA VAL A 366 -4.28 -23.60 -22.40
C VAL A 366 -5.45 -22.89 -23.07
N ARG A 367 -6.64 -23.02 -22.49
CA ARG A 367 -7.83 -22.32 -22.97
C ARG A 367 -7.73 -20.83 -22.64
N LEU A 368 -7.88 -19.98 -23.66
CA LEU A 368 -7.96 -18.53 -23.49
C LEU A 368 -9.43 -18.08 -23.35
N ASP A 369 -9.70 -17.17 -22.44
CA ASP A 369 -11.05 -16.64 -22.19
C ASP A 369 -11.23 -15.27 -22.85
N HIS A 370 -10.20 -14.42 -22.78
CA HIS A 370 -10.25 -13.05 -23.29
C HIS A 370 -8.95 -12.63 -23.96
N VAL A 371 -9.03 -11.57 -24.76
CA VAL A 371 -7.87 -10.93 -25.40
C VAL A 371 -7.90 -9.43 -25.11
N ALA A 372 -6.76 -8.91 -24.66
CA ALA A 372 -6.56 -7.49 -24.42
C ALA A 372 -5.40 -6.97 -25.28
N LEU A 373 -5.65 -5.90 -26.03
CA LEU A 373 -4.64 -5.16 -26.78
C LEU A 373 -4.28 -3.90 -25.99
N THR A 374 -2.98 -3.65 -25.86
CA THR A 374 -2.47 -2.46 -25.16
C THR A 374 -1.23 -1.91 -25.88
N ASP A 375 -0.70 -0.80 -25.39
CA ASP A 375 0.51 -0.19 -25.91
C ASP A 375 1.59 -0.04 -24.82
N SER A 376 2.86 -0.04 -25.23
CA SER A 376 4.00 0.13 -24.31
C SER A 376 3.98 1.50 -23.60
N GLU A 377 3.36 2.52 -24.20
CA GLU A 377 3.20 3.83 -23.59
C GLU A 377 2.21 3.83 -22.41
N THR A 378 1.26 2.89 -22.38
CA THR A 378 0.28 2.74 -21.32
C THR A 378 0.96 2.35 -20.03
N PHE A 379 1.88 1.39 -20.09
CA PHE A 379 2.71 1.03 -18.94
C PHE A 379 3.58 2.21 -18.48
N ALA A 380 4.07 3.05 -19.40
CA ALA A 380 4.78 4.28 -19.07
C ALA A 380 3.87 5.30 -18.35
N ARG A 381 2.65 5.51 -18.85
CA ARG A 381 1.64 6.38 -18.22
C ARG A 381 1.24 5.87 -16.84
N VAL A 382 1.01 4.57 -16.69
CA VAL A 382 0.74 3.90 -15.40
C VAL A 382 1.89 4.14 -14.43
N THR A 383 3.13 3.86 -14.86
CA THR A 383 4.33 4.10 -14.07
C THR A 383 4.44 5.57 -13.62
N GLN A 384 4.13 6.50 -14.51
CA GLN A 384 4.13 7.94 -14.21
C GLN A 384 3.09 8.31 -13.14
N GLU A 385 1.87 7.77 -13.23
CA GLU A 385 0.80 7.99 -12.23
C GLU A 385 1.13 7.38 -10.86
N LEU A 386 1.91 6.29 -10.83
CA LEU A 386 2.46 5.70 -9.60
C LEU A 386 3.58 6.55 -8.96
N GLY A 387 4.00 7.61 -9.63
CA GLY A 387 5.14 8.45 -9.27
C GLY A 387 6.49 7.79 -9.59
N GLY A 388 6.51 6.83 -10.50
CA GLY A 388 7.67 6.01 -10.85
C GLY A 388 7.77 4.70 -10.08
N VAL A 389 8.59 3.79 -10.58
CA VAL A 389 8.83 2.43 -10.06
C VAL A 389 10.31 2.21 -9.77
N TYR A 390 10.62 1.34 -8.81
CA TYR A 390 12.00 1.00 -8.46
C TYR A 390 12.52 -0.10 -9.39
N LEU A 391 13.64 0.15 -10.04
CA LEU A 391 14.33 -0.79 -10.91
C LEU A 391 15.82 -0.79 -10.56
N ASP A 392 16.42 -1.98 -10.51
CA ASP A 392 17.86 -2.13 -10.33
C ASP A 392 18.56 -2.11 -11.69
N LEU A 393 19.36 -1.08 -11.93
CA LEU A 393 20.02 -0.85 -13.22
C LEU A 393 21.43 -1.42 -13.21
N GLU A 394 21.71 -2.41 -14.06
CA GLU A 394 23.06 -2.97 -14.21
C GLU A 394 24.09 -1.94 -14.70
N SER A 395 23.65 -0.98 -15.50
CA SER A 395 24.47 0.10 -16.06
C SER A 395 23.69 1.41 -16.14
N ASP A 396 24.40 2.52 -16.32
CA ASP A 396 23.77 3.83 -16.54
C ASP A 396 22.77 3.77 -17.70
N LEU A 397 21.54 4.20 -17.44
CA LEU A 397 20.52 4.38 -18.46
C LEU A 397 20.83 5.68 -19.21
N VAL A 398 21.17 5.55 -20.49
CA VAL A 398 21.44 6.69 -21.37
C VAL A 398 20.27 6.88 -22.33
N VAL A 399 19.66 8.06 -22.29
CA VAL A 399 18.57 8.45 -23.20
C VAL A 399 19.03 9.69 -23.97
N ASN A 400 18.98 9.63 -25.31
CA ASN A 400 19.40 10.72 -26.19
C ASN A 400 20.82 11.26 -25.90
N GLY A 401 21.76 10.36 -25.57
CA GLY A 401 23.15 10.70 -25.27
C GLY A 401 23.38 11.36 -23.91
N ARG A 402 22.38 11.38 -23.02
CA ARG A 402 22.50 11.86 -21.63
C ARG A 402 22.18 10.75 -20.65
N VAL A 403 22.89 10.71 -19.53
CA VAL A 403 22.59 9.80 -18.42
C VAL A 403 21.24 10.21 -17.83
N ALA A 404 20.21 9.41 -18.06
CA ALA A 404 18.87 9.60 -17.54
C ALA A 404 18.73 9.01 -16.13
N ALA A 405 19.43 7.91 -15.84
CA ALA A 405 19.56 7.33 -14.51
C ALA A 405 20.90 6.61 -14.37
N ALA A 406 21.52 6.69 -13.19
CA ALA A 406 22.77 5.99 -12.91
C ALA A 406 22.51 4.53 -12.50
N ALA A 407 23.51 3.66 -12.67
CA ALA A 407 23.46 2.26 -12.24
C ALA A 407 23.08 2.06 -10.75
N GLY A 408 22.50 0.92 -10.45
CA GLY A 408 21.95 0.50 -9.15
C GLY A 408 20.44 0.75 -9.03
N GLU A 409 19.89 0.51 -7.84
CA GLU A 409 18.48 0.71 -7.55
C GLU A 409 18.07 2.19 -7.72
N ARG A 410 17.18 2.44 -8.67
CA ARG A 410 16.68 3.79 -8.99
C ARG A 410 15.18 3.76 -9.19
N ARG A 411 14.54 4.85 -8.75
CA ARG A 411 13.14 5.10 -9.08
C ARG A 411 13.05 5.76 -10.46
N LEU A 412 12.55 5.02 -11.43
CA LEU A 412 12.40 5.49 -12.81
C LEU A 412 10.99 6.04 -13.05
N SER A 413 10.92 7.17 -13.76
CA SER A 413 9.67 7.70 -14.33
C SER A 413 9.17 6.79 -15.45
N GLY A 414 7.93 7.03 -15.92
CA GLY A 414 7.36 6.26 -17.03
C GLY A 414 8.23 6.28 -18.29
N GLU A 415 8.70 7.46 -18.67
CA GLU A 415 9.57 7.64 -19.84
C GLU A 415 10.92 6.94 -19.66
N GLN A 416 11.51 7.03 -18.46
CA GLN A 416 12.78 6.36 -18.15
C GLN A 416 12.65 4.84 -18.15
N ALA A 417 11.58 4.31 -17.55
CA ALA A 417 11.32 2.87 -17.49
C ALA A 417 11.07 2.30 -18.90
N LEU A 418 10.27 2.99 -19.73
CA LEU A 418 10.06 2.60 -21.13
C LEU A 418 11.36 2.61 -21.93
N ALA A 419 12.19 3.64 -21.76
CA ALA A 419 13.49 3.71 -22.41
C ALA A 419 14.43 2.58 -21.95
N TRP A 420 14.38 2.20 -20.68
CA TRP A 420 15.15 1.08 -20.14
C TRP A 420 14.72 -0.26 -20.72
N VAL A 421 13.41 -0.53 -20.78
CA VAL A 421 12.87 -1.76 -21.38
C VAL A 421 13.27 -1.87 -22.84
N ARG A 422 13.10 -0.79 -23.62
CA ARG A 422 13.51 -0.77 -25.04
C ARG A 422 15.03 -1.00 -25.19
N GLY A 423 15.83 -0.36 -24.33
CA GLY A 423 17.28 -0.48 -24.31
C GLY A 423 17.96 -0.06 -25.61
N THR A 424 19.30 -0.08 -25.63
CA THR A 424 20.09 0.11 -26.85
C THR A 424 20.54 -1.24 -27.40
N GLY A 425 19.97 -1.68 -28.51
CA GLY A 425 20.37 -2.93 -29.17
C GLY A 425 19.99 -4.21 -28.41
N ALA A 426 18.92 -4.18 -27.61
CA ALA A 426 18.43 -5.35 -26.91
C ALA A 426 17.82 -6.35 -27.90
N ASP A 427 18.31 -7.59 -27.86
CA ASP A 427 17.63 -8.76 -28.42
C ASP A 427 16.22 -8.89 -27.81
N ASP A 428 15.27 -9.43 -28.57
CA ASP A 428 13.85 -9.48 -28.18
C ASP A 428 13.64 -10.30 -26.89
N LEU A 429 14.52 -11.28 -26.61
CA LEU A 429 14.58 -12.00 -25.33
C LEU A 429 14.89 -11.07 -24.16
N ALA A 430 15.94 -10.25 -24.26
CA ALA A 430 16.31 -9.31 -23.21
C ALA A 430 15.21 -8.25 -22.99
N ARG A 431 14.47 -7.88 -24.05
CA ARG A 431 13.29 -7.00 -23.92
C ARG A 431 12.17 -7.68 -23.14
N ALA A 432 11.86 -8.94 -23.45
CA ALA A 432 10.84 -9.71 -22.72
C ALA A 432 11.18 -9.85 -21.23
N GLU A 433 12.45 -10.14 -20.91
CA GLU A 433 12.95 -10.20 -19.52
C GLU A 433 12.80 -8.84 -18.80
N ARG A 434 13.21 -7.74 -19.45
CA ARG A 434 13.04 -6.39 -18.88
C ARG A 434 11.58 -6.00 -18.71
N SER A 435 10.70 -6.35 -19.65
CA SER A 435 9.26 -6.12 -19.54
C SER A 435 8.67 -6.87 -18.34
N ALA A 436 9.10 -8.12 -18.11
CA ALA A 436 8.68 -8.87 -16.93
C ALA A 436 9.16 -8.20 -15.64
N VAL A 437 10.43 -7.75 -15.58
CA VAL A 437 10.96 -7.00 -14.42
C VAL A 437 10.20 -5.69 -14.20
N TRP A 438 9.90 -4.95 -15.27
CA TRP A 438 9.13 -3.70 -15.18
C TRP A 438 7.72 -3.94 -14.68
N LEU A 439 7.03 -4.98 -15.18
CA LEU A 439 5.69 -5.34 -14.73
C LEU A 439 5.68 -5.72 -13.24
N ARG A 440 6.67 -6.52 -12.78
CA ARG A 440 6.83 -6.80 -11.34
C ARG A 440 7.02 -5.52 -10.54
N ALA A 441 7.85 -4.59 -11.01
CA ALA A 441 8.07 -3.31 -10.32
C ALA A 441 6.80 -2.43 -10.27
N ILE A 442 5.95 -2.48 -11.30
CA ILE A 442 4.63 -1.83 -11.30
C ILE A 442 3.72 -2.48 -10.26
N LEU A 443 3.64 -3.81 -10.23
CA LEU A 443 2.81 -4.56 -9.28
C LEU A 443 3.24 -4.35 -7.83
N ASP A 444 4.55 -4.36 -7.58
CA ASP A 444 5.12 -4.10 -6.26
C ASP A 444 4.80 -2.68 -5.80
N ARG A 445 4.92 -1.70 -6.71
CA ARG A 445 4.55 -0.30 -6.46
C ARG A 445 3.04 -0.11 -6.22
N LEU A 446 2.17 -0.88 -6.87
CA LEU A 446 0.73 -0.89 -6.60
C LEU A 446 0.42 -1.42 -5.18
N GLY A 447 1.33 -2.23 -4.64
CA GLY A 447 1.31 -2.75 -3.27
C GLY A 447 1.60 -1.74 -2.18
N ASP A 448 2.34 -0.69 -2.51
CA ASP A 448 2.78 0.28 -1.53
C ASP A 448 1.60 0.98 -0.85
N SER A 449 1.71 1.14 0.47
CA SER A 449 0.63 1.72 1.29
C SER A 449 0.22 3.14 0.91
N ASP A 450 1.10 3.94 0.29
CA ASP A 450 0.78 5.27 -0.24
C ASP A 450 -0.04 5.21 -1.54
N VAL A 451 0.10 4.14 -2.32
CA VAL A 451 -0.73 3.87 -3.52
C VAL A 451 -2.04 3.20 -3.12
N ARG A 452 -2.00 2.12 -2.34
CA ARG A 452 -3.20 1.38 -1.87
C ARG A 452 -4.17 2.28 -1.10
N GLY A 453 -3.67 3.21 -0.29
CA GLY A 453 -4.48 4.13 0.50
C GLY A 453 -5.03 5.33 -0.28
N ASN A 454 -4.65 5.54 -1.54
CA ASN A 454 -4.97 6.75 -2.29
C ASN A 454 -6.06 6.51 -3.36
N PRO A 455 -7.35 6.83 -3.08
CA PRO A 455 -8.44 6.59 -4.02
C PRO A 455 -8.34 7.44 -5.30
N ILE A 456 -7.67 8.59 -5.25
CA ILE A 456 -7.47 9.45 -6.42
C ILE A 456 -6.49 8.78 -7.38
N THR A 457 -5.40 8.20 -6.88
CA THR A 457 -4.44 7.46 -7.71
C THR A 457 -5.12 6.29 -8.41
N TRP A 458 -5.94 5.49 -7.70
CA TRP A 458 -6.71 4.40 -8.31
C TRP A 458 -7.66 4.87 -9.41
N LEU A 459 -8.37 5.98 -9.22
CA LEU A 459 -9.24 6.53 -10.25
C LEU A 459 -8.46 7.00 -11.49
N ARG A 460 -7.24 7.55 -11.30
CA ARG A 460 -6.37 7.94 -12.42
C ARG A 460 -5.83 6.72 -13.16
N LEU A 461 -5.35 5.71 -12.43
CA LEU A 461 -4.88 4.45 -12.99
C LEU A 461 -5.96 3.77 -13.82
N LEU A 462 -7.18 3.65 -13.27
CA LEU A 462 -8.33 3.14 -14.03
C LEU A 462 -8.60 3.98 -15.27
N GLY A 463 -8.48 5.31 -15.18
CA GLY A 463 -8.63 6.20 -16.32
C GLY A 463 -7.58 6.01 -17.42
N VAL A 464 -6.32 5.71 -17.05
CA VAL A 464 -5.24 5.39 -18.00
C VAL A 464 -5.46 4.02 -18.63
N VAL A 465 -5.68 2.99 -17.82
CA VAL A 465 -5.87 1.62 -18.30
C VAL A 465 -7.11 1.52 -19.20
N SER A 466 -8.25 2.06 -18.75
CA SER A 466 -9.49 2.02 -19.54
C SER A 466 -9.41 2.79 -20.86
N GLY A 467 -8.60 3.84 -20.94
CA GLY A 467 -8.44 4.65 -22.16
C GLY A 467 -7.35 4.15 -23.10
N SER A 468 -6.63 3.08 -22.75
CA SER A 468 -5.48 2.59 -23.51
C SER A 468 -5.42 1.07 -23.62
N VAL A 469 -6.56 0.42 -23.37
CA VAL A 469 -6.76 -1.01 -23.59
C VAL A 469 -7.96 -1.18 -24.51
N ALA A 470 -7.81 -2.02 -25.52
CA ALA A 470 -8.92 -2.55 -26.29
C ALA A 470 -9.13 -4.02 -25.89
N VAL A 471 -10.37 -4.45 -25.71
CA VAL A 471 -10.71 -5.83 -25.32
C VAL A 471 -11.64 -6.47 -26.33
N ASP A 472 -11.69 -7.80 -26.32
CA ASP A 472 -12.67 -8.51 -27.15
C ASP A 472 -14.11 -8.18 -26.72
N GLU A 473 -15.05 -8.29 -27.66
CA GLU A 473 -16.47 -8.02 -27.41
C GLU A 473 -17.10 -8.93 -26.36
N SER A 474 -16.55 -10.13 -26.11
CA SER A 474 -17.08 -11.04 -25.11
C SER A 474 -16.70 -10.62 -23.69
N PHE A 475 -15.56 -9.94 -23.50
CA PHE A 475 -15.14 -9.39 -22.21
C PHE A 475 -15.92 -8.13 -21.83
N ASP A 476 -17.21 -8.31 -21.56
CA ASP A 476 -18.13 -7.21 -21.36
C ASP A 476 -17.95 -6.50 -20.00
N ARG A 477 -18.67 -5.39 -19.80
CA ARG A 477 -18.62 -4.62 -18.56
C ARG A 477 -18.87 -5.48 -17.32
N ALA A 478 -19.84 -6.38 -17.38
CA ALA A 478 -20.24 -7.19 -16.21
C ALA A 478 -19.12 -8.18 -15.87
N GLU A 479 -18.51 -8.80 -16.88
CA GLU A 479 -17.36 -9.67 -16.70
C GLU A 479 -16.12 -8.92 -16.19
N MET A 480 -15.78 -7.77 -16.77
CA MET A 480 -14.65 -6.95 -16.30
C MET A 480 -14.82 -6.50 -14.85
N VAL A 481 -16.01 -6.02 -14.48
CA VAL A 481 -16.32 -5.63 -13.09
C VAL A 481 -16.33 -6.86 -12.18
N GLY A 482 -16.86 -7.99 -12.65
CA GLY A 482 -16.81 -9.27 -11.96
C GLY A 482 -15.38 -9.71 -11.66
N LEU A 483 -14.51 -9.70 -12.66
CA LEU A 483 -13.11 -10.05 -12.52
C LEU A 483 -12.41 -9.08 -11.56
N LEU A 484 -12.52 -7.76 -11.78
CA LEU A 484 -11.92 -6.73 -10.93
C LEU A 484 -12.35 -6.85 -9.46
N THR A 485 -13.62 -7.15 -9.22
CA THR A 485 -14.13 -7.35 -7.85
C THR A 485 -13.69 -8.67 -7.25
N SER A 486 -13.49 -9.71 -8.06
CA SER A 486 -13.01 -11.01 -7.61
C SER A 486 -11.53 -10.97 -7.19
N ILE A 487 -10.69 -10.23 -7.91
CA ILE A 487 -9.24 -10.14 -7.65
C ILE A 487 -8.86 -9.03 -6.66
N ARG A 488 -9.82 -8.27 -6.12
CA ARG A 488 -9.54 -7.12 -5.24
C ARG A 488 -8.80 -7.48 -3.94
N ALA A 489 -8.84 -8.74 -3.55
CA ALA A 489 -8.19 -9.27 -2.35
C ALA A 489 -6.72 -9.62 -2.61
N LEU A 490 -6.28 -9.73 -3.87
CA LEU A 490 -4.90 -10.07 -4.22
C LEU A 490 -3.93 -9.03 -3.66
N GLY A 491 -2.91 -9.55 -2.99
CA GLY A 491 -1.76 -8.78 -2.54
C GLY A 491 -0.67 -8.75 -3.62
N PRO A 492 0.34 -7.87 -3.49
CA PRO A 492 1.49 -7.84 -4.40
C PRO A 492 2.26 -9.17 -4.45
N GLY A 493 2.33 -9.88 -3.31
CA GLY A 493 2.98 -11.18 -3.21
C GLY A 493 2.17 -12.35 -3.77
N GLU A 494 0.91 -12.11 -4.17
CA GLU A 494 0.04 -13.13 -4.80
C GLU A 494 0.02 -12.98 -6.33
N VAL A 495 0.78 -12.02 -6.87
CA VAL A 495 0.91 -11.80 -8.31
C VAL A 495 2.33 -12.11 -8.75
N GLU A 496 2.48 -13.15 -9.54
CA GLU A 496 3.77 -13.57 -10.04
C GLU A 496 3.89 -13.25 -11.53
N VAL A 497 5.08 -12.85 -11.95
CA VAL A 497 5.38 -12.64 -13.36
C VAL A 497 6.59 -13.50 -13.67
N VAL A 498 6.57 -14.23 -14.78
CA VAL A 498 7.67 -15.10 -15.21
C VAL A 498 7.87 -15.00 -16.71
N GLY A 499 9.11 -15.14 -17.17
CA GLY A 499 9.40 -15.28 -18.59
C GLY A 499 9.15 -16.72 -19.02
N ALA A 500 8.62 -16.92 -20.23
CA ALA A 500 8.50 -18.24 -20.82
C ALA A 500 9.89 -18.87 -21.00
N PRO A 501 10.10 -20.13 -20.56
CA PRO A 501 11.35 -20.84 -20.78
C PRO A 501 11.63 -21.01 -22.27
N THR A 502 12.73 -20.44 -22.74
CA THR A 502 13.12 -20.46 -24.15
C THR A 502 14.57 -20.88 -24.31
N THR A 503 14.89 -21.42 -25.47
CA THR A 503 16.25 -21.82 -25.84
C THR A 503 16.53 -21.46 -27.29
N VAL A 504 17.80 -21.36 -27.67
CA VAL A 504 18.18 -21.05 -29.04
C VAL A 504 18.36 -22.35 -29.81
N SER A 505 17.55 -22.52 -30.85
CA SER A 505 17.68 -23.63 -31.79
C SER A 505 18.50 -23.19 -33.00
N ALA A 506 19.52 -23.99 -33.33
CA ALA A 506 20.33 -23.82 -34.53
C ALA A 506 19.79 -24.62 -35.74
N ALA A 507 18.52 -25.04 -35.71
CA ALA A 507 17.94 -25.96 -36.69
C ALA A 507 17.67 -25.35 -38.09
N GLY A 508 18.26 -24.20 -38.44
CA GLY A 508 18.10 -23.50 -39.72
C GLY A 508 19.32 -22.67 -40.12
N GLU A 509 19.21 -21.83 -41.15
CA GLU A 509 20.30 -20.96 -41.63
C GLU A 509 20.68 -19.84 -40.63
N GLN A 510 19.77 -19.51 -39.70
CA GLN A 510 20.00 -18.58 -38.59
C GLN A 510 19.49 -19.17 -37.27
N PRO A 511 20.14 -18.84 -36.13
CA PRO A 511 19.64 -19.24 -34.82
C PRO A 511 18.28 -18.59 -34.57
N VAL A 512 17.32 -19.40 -34.12
CA VAL A 512 15.96 -18.94 -33.77
C VAL A 512 15.64 -19.27 -32.32
N LEU A 513 14.86 -18.42 -31.67
CA LEU A 513 14.38 -18.65 -30.31
C LEU A 513 13.19 -19.60 -30.35
N VAL A 514 13.24 -20.71 -29.62
CA VAL A 514 12.17 -21.70 -29.54
C VAL A 514 11.80 -21.95 -28.06
N PRO A 515 10.61 -22.49 -27.77
CA PRO A 515 10.28 -22.95 -26.42
C PRO A 515 11.28 -24.01 -25.96
N ASP A 516 11.78 -23.90 -24.73
CA ASP A 516 12.58 -24.98 -24.15
C ASP A 516 11.62 -26.09 -23.70
N ALA A 517 11.56 -27.17 -24.49
CA ALA A 517 10.47 -28.14 -24.47
C ALA A 517 10.12 -28.69 -23.08
N VAL A 518 11.12 -28.97 -22.23
CA VAL A 518 10.89 -29.55 -20.89
C VAL A 518 10.39 -28.50 -19.88
N PRO A 519 11.13 -27.42 -19.59
CA PRO A 519 10.67 -26.41 -18.64
C PRO A 519 9.43 -25.67 -19.14
N PHE A 520 9.31 -25.38 -20.45
CA PHE A 520 8.10 -24.77 -21.01
C PHE A 520 6.89 -25.69 -20.86
N GLY A 521 7.03 -26.99 -21.19
CA GLY A 521 5.95 -27.96 -21.02
C GLY A 521 5.51 -28.08 -19.56
N THR A 522 6.48 -28.11 -18.63
CA THR A 522 6.19 -28.18 -17.18
C THR A 522 5.44 -26.94 -16.69
N LEU A 523 5.85 -25.75 -17.17
CA LEU A 523 5.18 -24.50 -16.85
C LEU A 523 3.73 -24.49 -17.36
N MET A 524 3.50 -24.95 -18.60
CA MET A 524 2.15 -25.03 -19.18
C MET A 524 1.30 -26.13 -18.57
N ASP A 525 1.89 -27.24 -18.11
CA ASP A 525 1.20 -28.28 -17.33
C ASP A 525 0.68 -27.70 -16.01
N ALA A 526 1.50 -26.95 -15.28
CA ALA A 526 1.09 -26.29 -14.04
C ALA A 526 -0.01 -25.25 -14.28
N LEU A 527 0.10 -24.48 -15.38
CA LEU A 527 -0.92 -23.51 -15.78
C LEU A 527 -2.26 -24.18 -16.12
N ARG A 528 -2.25 -25.30 -16.87
CA ARG A 528 -3.45 -26.09 -17.18
C ARG A 528 -4.07 -26.75 -15.94
N ALA A 529 -3.25 -27.06 -14.95
CA ALA A 529 -3.68 -27.66 -13.69
C ALA A 529 -4.18 -26.63 -12.66
N ASP A 530 -4.06 -25.32 -12.93
CA ASP A 530 -4.34 -24.25 -11.97
C ASP A 530 -3.48 -24.34 -10.70
N THR A 531 -2.20 -24.73 -10.86
CA THR A 531 -1.22 -24.89 -9.75
C THR A 531 0.10 -24.17 -10.04
N LEU A 532 0.05 -23.10 -10.83
CA LEU A 532 1.27 -22.42 -11.29
C LEU A 532 2.00 -21.68 -10.16
N ASP A 533 1.28 -21.08 -9.22
CA ASP A 533 1.84 -20.52 -7.99
C ASP A 533 2.64 -21.56 -7.20
N GLU A 534 2.07 -22.75 -6.97
CA GLU A 534 2.78 -23.83 -6.24
C GLU A 534 4.06 -24.25 -6.97
N HIS A 535 4.03 -24.27 -8.30
CA HIS A 535 5.19 -24.61 -9.13
C HIS A 535 6.30 -23.55 -9.03
N LEU A 536 5.94 -22.27 -9.03
CA LEU A 536 6.88 -21.17 -8.95
C LEU A 536 7.48 -21.02 -7.54
N ASP A 537 6.68 -21.20 -6.48
CA ASP A 537 7.14 -21.23 -5.09
C ASP A 537 8.13 -22.37 -4.81
N ALA A 538 8.00 -23.50 -5.50
CA ALA A 538 8.89 -24.65 -5.37
C ALA A 538 10.28 -24.43 -6.00
N GLY A 539 10.52 -23.27 -6.65
CA GLY A 539 11.79 -22.91 -7.28
C GLY A 539 12.04 -23.60 -8.61
N GLY A 540 10.97 -23.74 -9.41
CA GLY A 540 10.96 -24.36 -10.75
C GLY A 540 12.09 -23.90 -11.67
#